data_AF-A0A085YYF4-F1
#
_entry.id   AF-A0A085YYF4-F1
#
_cell.length_a   1.000
_cell.length_b   1.000
_cell.length_c   1.000
_cell.angle_alpha   90.00
_cell.angle_beta   90.00
_cell.angle_gamma   90.00
#
_symmetry.space_group_name_H-M   'P 1'
#
loop_
_entity.id
_entity.type
_entity.pdbx_description
1 polymer ?
#
loop_
_entity_poly.entity_id
_entity_poly.type
_entity_poly.pdbx_seq_one_letter_code
_entity_poly.pdbx_strand_id
1 'polypeptide(L)'
;MNSFLNKEVEEVKEEKQAVKAENLPQNHFTETDLQMEWNLMLKQLQTRNSFIFNAVKTFKLIKAGENTIKILYPSDSAKVEFDKIAGEFFNHFKTKVHNHTIEIDYQRDFDNLKIEVVTKRKIFEKFIEKNPLLKDLDDLMKFDLT
;
A
#
# COMPACT_ATOMS: atom_id res chain seq x y z
N MET A 1 29.41 -30.11 -28.10
CA MET A 1 28.99 -28.77 -27.65
C MET A 1 27.48 -28.68 -27.83
N ASN A 2 26.74 -28.52 -26.73
CA ASN A 2 25.50 -27.74 -26.66
C ASN A 2 25.11 -27.71 -25.18
N SER A 3 25.59 -26.64 -24.54
CA SER A 3 25.23 -26.18 -23.22
C SER A 3 23.97 -25.35 -23.35
N PHE A 4 22.85 -25.82 -22.81
CA PHE A 4 21.73 -24.95 -22.47
C PHE A 4 21.28 -25.32 -21.06
N LEU A 5 21.77 -24.51 -20.12
CA LEU A 5 21.33 -24.43 -18.74
C LEU A 5 19.84 -24.05 -18.72
N ASN A 6 18.97 -24.99 -18.36
CA ASN A 6 17.71 -24.65 -17.73
C ASN A 6 17.99 -24.42 -16.24
N LYS A 7 18.21 -23.16 -15.88
CA LYS A 7 18.21 -22.70 -14.50
C LYS A 7 16.75 -22.45 -14.13
N GLU A 8 16.11 -23.46 -13.55
CA GLU A 8 14.85 -23.29 -12.84
C GLU A 8 15.09 -22.28 -11.70
N VAL A 9 14.39 -21.16 -11.76
CA VAL A 9 14.37 -20.16 -10.71
C VAL A 9 13.43 -20.69 -9.64
N GLU A 10 14.00 -21.28 -8.60
CA GLU A 10 13.29 -21.57 -7.36
C GLU A 10 12.72 -20.26 -6.79
N GLU A 11 11.41 -20.10 -6.90
CA GLU A 11 10.65 -19.15 -6.09
C GLU A 11 10.82 -19.55 -4.63
N VAL A 12 11.65 -18.79 -3.92
CA VAL A 12 11.77 -18.82 -2.47
C VAL A 12 10.41 -18.43 -1.89
N LYS A 13 9.57 -19.43 -1.61
CA LYS A 13 8.41 -19.29 -0.75
C LYS A 13 8.95 -19.06 0.65
N GLU A 14 8.90 -17.81 1.12
CA GLU A 14 9.08 -17.49 2.52
C GLU A 14 8.03 -18.26 3.33
N GLU A 15 8.48 -19.35 3.93
CA GLU A 15 7.71 -20.14 4.89
C GLU A 15 7.37 -19.24 6.08
N LYS A 16 6.11 -18.79 6.13
CA LYS A 16 5.52 -18.22 7.33
C LYS A 16 5.60 -19.28 8.44
N GLN A 17 6.57 -19.13 9.34
CA GLN A 17 6.67 -19.94 10.55
C GLN A 17 5.37 -19.79 11.35
N ALA A 18 4.54 -20.82 11.29
CA ALA A 18 3.38 -20.97 12.16
C ALA A 18 3.86 -21.31 13.57
N VAL A 19 4.11 -20.28 14.39
CA VAL A 19 4.33 -20.44 15.82
C VAL A 19 3.00 -20.84 16.45
N LYS A 20 2.93 -22.05 17.03
CA LYS A 20 1.76 -22.59 17.72
C LYS A 20 1.33 -21.67 18.88
N ALA A 21 0.31 -20.87 18.65
CA ALA A 21 -0.27 -19.93 19.61
C ALA A 21 -1.46 -20.57 20.36
N GLU A 22 -1.22 -21.62 21.16
CA GLU A 22 -2.30 -22.38 21.81
C GLU A 22 -2.92 -21.72 23.05
N ASN A 23 -2.46 -20.55 23.52
CA ASN A 23 -3.00 -19.93 24.76
C ASN A 23 -2.88 -18.39 24.82
N LEU A 24 -3.00 -17.70 23.68
CA LEU A 24 -3.02 -16.24 23.67
C LEU A 24 -4.47 -15.73 23.53
N PRO A 25 -4.84 -14.59 24.15
CA PRO A 25 -6.17 -14.02 23.99
C PRO A 25 -6.40 -13.67 22.50
N GLN A 26 -7.58 -14.05 21.99
CA GLN A 26 -8.01 -13.91 20.60
C GLN A 26 -9.29 -13.08 20.52
N ASN A 27 -9.31 -11.94 21.21
CA ASN A 27 -10.52 -11.11 21.21
C ASN A 27 -10.80 -10.58 19.80
N HIS A 28 -12.08 -10.54 19.42
CA HIS A 28 -12.47 -9.95 18.16
C HIS A 28 -12.18 -8.44 18.15
N PHE A 29 -11.71 -7.94 17.01
CA PHE A 29 -11.64 -6.50 16.72
C PHE A 29 -12.61 -6.15 15.60
N THR A 30 -13.06 -4.91 15.53
CA THR A 30 -13.92 -4.44 14.43
C THR A 30 -13.11 -3.69 13.37
N GLU A 31 -13.69 -3.57 12.17
CA GLU A 31 -13.11 -2.70 11.13
C GLU A 31 -12.95 -1.27 11.64
N THR A 32 -13.93 -0.77 12.41
CA THR A 32 -13.90 0.57 12.99
C THR A 32 -12.72 0.73 13.93
N ASP A 33 -12.40 -0.26 14.78
CA ASP A 33 -11.25 -0.21 15.68
C ASP A 33 -9.94 -0.07 14.91
N LEU A 34 -9.79 -0.85 13.84
CA LEU A 34 -8.63 -0.79 12.95
C LEU A 34 -8.49 0.58 12.28
N GLN A 35 -9.59 1.13 11.74
CA GLN A 35 -9.58 2.44 11.10
C GLN A 35 -9.30 3.57 12.10
N MET A 36 -9.86 3.52 13.30
CA MET A 36 -9.62 4.54 14.33
C MET A 36 -8.15 4.57 14.73
N GLU A 37 -7.53 3.41 14.98
CA GLU A 37 -6.12 3.32 15.33
C GLU A 37 -5.19 3.73 14.19
N TRP A 38 -5.50 3.32 12.97
CA TRP A 38 -4.73 3.74 11.80
C TRP A 38 -4.78 5.26 11.60
N ASN A 39 -5.96 5.86 11.71
CA ASN A 39 -6.11 7.31 11.60
C ASN A 39 -5.40 8.07 12.73
N LEU A 40 -5.37 7.52 13.94
CA LEU A 40 -4.61 8.09 15.05
C LEU A 40 -3.11 8.08 14.75
N MET A 41 -2.59 6.97 14.24
CA MET A 41 -1.19 6.85 13.84
C MET A 41 -0.84 7.83 12.73
N LEU A 42 -1.69 7.95 11.70
CA LEU A 42 -1.48 8.90 10.61
C LEU A 42 -1.38 10.35 11.11
N LYS A 43 -2.22 10.76 12.06
CA LYS A 43 -2.15 12.09 12.69
C LYS A 43 -0.83 12.30 13.45
N GLN A 44 -0.35 11.27 14.16
CA GLN A 44 0.94 11.33 14.86
C GLN A 44 2.12 11.41 13.89
N LEU A 45 2.07 10.66 12.77
CA LEU A 45 3.10 10.70 11.74
C LEU A 45 3.13 12.04 11.01
N GLN A 46 1.96 12.67 10.80
CA GLN A 46 1.89 13.98 10.15
C GLN A 46 2.71 15.04 10.89
N THR A 47 2.76 14.99 12.23
CA THR A 47 3.54 15.93 13.05
C THR A 47 4.97 15.45 13.29
N ARG A 48 5.19 14.15 13.51
CA ARG A 48 6.50 13.58 13.84
C ARG A 48 7.41 13.40 12.63
N ASN A 49 6.86 12.93 11.51
CA ASN A 49 7.61 12.59 10.31
C ASN A 49 6.73 12.70 9.05
N SER A 50 6.66 13.91 8.49
CA SER A 50 5.88 14.21 7.28
C SER A 50 6.32 13.38 6.06
N PHE A 51 7.59 12.96 5.99
CA PHE A 51 8.07 12.10 4.90
C PHE A 51 7.41 10.72 4.94
N ILE A 52 7.47 10.03 6.08
CA ILE A 52 6.81 8.73 6.25
C ILE A 52 5.30 8.87 6.09
N PHE A 53 4.69 9.92 6.67
CA PHE A 53 3.27 10.20 6.50
C PHE A 53 2.87 10.26 5.02
N ASN A 54 3.62 10.98 4.18
CA ASN A 54 3.30 11.08 2.76
C ASN A 54 3.46 9.75 2.01
N ALA A 55 4.40 8.90 2.41
CA ALA A 55 4.56 7.57 1.85
C ALA A 55 3.38 6.64 2.20
N VAL A 56 2.85 6.73 3.43
CA VAL A 56 1.88 5.76 3.95
C VAL A 56 0.43 6.26 3.97
N LYS A 57 0.15 7.56 3.80
CA LYS A 57 -1.21 8.13 3.86
C LYS A 57 -2.20 7.54 2.86
N THR A 58 -1.72 6.94 1.78
CA THR A 58 -2.52 6.32 0.72
C THR A 58 -2.79 4.83 0.96
N PHE A 59 -2.20 4.25 2.02
CA PHE A 59 -2.43 2.87 2.38
C PHE A 59 -3.85 2.67 2.87
N LYS A 60 -4.44 1.53 2.52
CA LYS A 60 -5.74 1.11 3.06
C LYS A 60 -5.56 -0.17 3.84
N LEU A 61 -5.92 -0.13 5.11
CA LEU A 61 -5.99 -1.30 5.97
C LEU A 61 -7.44 -1.77 5.95
N ILE A 62 -7.69 -3.07 5.81
CA ILE A 62 -9.03 -3.66 5.71
C ILE A 62 -9.03 -4.95 6.52
N LYS A 63 -10.01 -5.14 7.38
CA LYS A 63 -10.28 -6.43 8.03
C LYS A 63 -10.82 -7.40 6.99
N ALA A 64 -9.99 -8.37 6.61
CA ALA A 64 -10.32 -9.37 5.59
C ALA A 64 -10.90 -10.67 6.19
N GLY A 65 -10.72 -10.89 7.49
CA GLY A 65 -11.17 -12.09 8.19
C GLY A 65 -11.40 -11.82 9.67
N GLU A 66 -11.43 -12.88 10.49
CA GLU A 66 -11.59 -12.75 11.93
C GLU A 66 -10.36 -12.14 12.59
N ASN A 67 -9.18 -12.67 12.24
CA ASN A 67 -7.88 -12.25 12.75
C ASN A 67 -6.95 -11.71 11.64
N THR A 68 -7.47 -11.45 10.44
CA THR A 68 -6.64 -11.07 9.29
C THR A 68 -6.85 -9.61 8.91
N ILE A 69 -5.76 -8.86 8.84
CA ILE A 69 -5.72 -7.50 8.30
C ILE A 69 -5.03 -7.55 6.94
N LYS A 70 -5.74 -7.06 5.91
CA LYS A 70 -5.21 -6.85 4.58
C LYS A 70 -4.74 -5.41 4.44
N ILE A 71 -3.53 -5.23 3.92
CA ILE A 71 -2.93 -3.93 3.66
C ILE A 71 -2.79 -3.75 2.15
N LEU A 72 -3.47 -2.73 1.65
CA LEU A 72 -3.36 -2.27 0.28
C LEU A 72 -2.32 -1.15 0.21
N TYR A 73 -1.24 -1.39 -0.54
CA TYR A 73 -0.13 -0.44 -0.67
C TYR A 73 0.11 -0.08 -2.15
N PRO A 74 0.48 1.18 -2.46
CA PRO A 74 0.60 1.65 -3.83
C PRO A 74 1.91 1.18 -4.50
N SER A 75 3.03 1.12 -3.79
CA SER A 75 4.34 0.79 -4.37
C SER A 75 5.28 0.13 -3.36
N ASP A 76 6.29 -0.60 -3.85
CA ASP A 76 7.28 -1.24 -2.97
C ASP A 76 8.09 -0.21 -2.18
N SER A 77 8.42 0.92 -2.80
CA SER A 77 9.11 2.00 -2.09
C SER A 77 8.29 2.50 -0.91
N ALA A 78 6.97 2.65 -1.08
CA ALA A 78 6.11 3.06 0.01
C ALA A 78 5.96 1.95 1.07
N LYS A 79 5.95 0.68 0.65
CA LYS A 79 5.94 -0.48 1.55
C LYS A 79 7.18 -0.49 2.45
N VAL A 80 8.37 -0.22 1.91
CA VAL A 80 9.61 -0.14 2.70
C VAL A 80 9.52 0.93 3.79
N GLU A 81 8.92 2.09 3.50
CA GLU A 81 8.70 3.13 4.51
C GLU A 81 7.66 2.72 5.55
N PHE A 82 6.60 2.00 5.13
CA PHE A 82 5.60 1.45 6.04
C PHE A 82 6.19 0.38 6.97
N ASP A 83 7.04 -0.52 6.47
CA ASP A 83 7.63 -1.60 7.26
C ASP A 83 8.44 -1.08 8.46
N LYS A 84 8.99 0.15 8.37
CA LYS A 84 9.70 0.84 9.47
C LYS A 84 8.78 1.17 10.65
N ILE A 85 7.50 1.41 10.40
CA ILE A 85 6.50 1.79 11.42
C ILE A 85 5.53 0.65 11.74
N ALA A 86 5.42 -0.35 10.87
CA ALA A 86 4.44 -1.43 10.95
C ALA A 86 4.57 -2.21 12.27
N GLY A 87 5.79 -2.49 12.73
CA GLY A 87 6.02 -3.20 13.98
C GLY A 87 5.46 -2.46 15.19
N GLU A 88 5.68 -1.15 15.28
CA GLU A 88 5.13 -0.31 16.36
C GLU A 88 3.60 -0.29 16.31
N PHE A 89 3.03 -0.08 15.12
CA PHE A 89 1.59 -0.05 14.91
C PHE A 89 0.91 -1.36 15.32
N PHE A 90 1.36 -2.49 14.77
CA PHE A 90 0.70 -3.77 15.02
C PHE A 90 0.90 -4.24 16.45
N ASN A 91 2.03 -3.95 17.09
CA ASN A 91 2.21 -4.25 18.51
C ASN A 91 1.24 -3.43 19.38
N HIS A 92 1.08 -2.14 19.09
CA HIS A 92 0.11 -1.30 19.77
C HIS A 92 -1.32 -1.82 19.57
N PHE A 93 -1.68 -2.09 18.31
CA PHE A 93 -3.01 -2.56 17.94
C PHE A 93 -3.36 -3.90 18.62
N LYS A 94 -2.48 -4.90 18.50
CA LYS A 94 -2.64 -6.23 19.12
C LYS A 94 -2.85 -6.14 20.63
N THR A 95 -2.10 -5.27 21.30
CA THR A 95 -2.22 -5.04 22.74
C THR A 95 -3.54 -4.37 23.09
N LYS A 96 -3.97 -3.37 22.31
CA LYS A 96 -5.21 -2.64 22.52
C LYS A 96 -6.45 -3.51 22.37
N VAL A 97 -6.48 -4.36 21.34
CA VAL A 97 -7.63 -5.25 21.09
C VAL A 97 -7.51 -6.59 21.82
N HIS A 98 -6.44 -6.81 22.58
CA HIS A 98 -6.13 -8.09 23.25
C HIS A 98 -6.21 -9.30 22.29
N ASN A 99 -5.61 -9.15 21.10
CA ASN A 99 -5.55 -10.21 20.10
C ASN A 99 -4.13 -10.32 19.55
N HIS A 100 -3.40 -11.35 19.97
CA HIS A 100 -2.03 -11.59 19.50
C HIS A 100 -1.96 -12.46 18.25
N THR A 101 -3.08 -13.07 17.85
CA THR A 101 -3.19 -13.94 16.68
C THR A 101 -3.42 -13.20 15.37
N ILE A 102 -3.35 -11.86 15.37
CA ILE A 102 -3.58 -11.07 14.16
C ILE A 102 -2.48 -11.35 13.13
N GLU A 103 -2.92 -11.77 11.95
CA GLU A 103 -2.13 -12.00 10.74
C GLU A 103 -2.24 -10.83 9.78
N ILE A 104 -1.12 -10.51 9.11
CA ILE A 104 -1.04 -9.41 8.15
C ILE A 104 -0.85 -9.98 6.74
N ASP A 105 -1.72 -9.54 5.83
CA ASP A 105 -1.66 -9.84 4.41
C ASP A 105 -1.35 -8.57 3.62
N TYR A 106 -0.38 -8.63 2.72
CA TYR A 106 0.08 -7.49 1.93
C TYR A 106 -0.34 -7.68 0.48
N GLN A 107 -1.14 -6.77 -0.05
CA GLN A 107 -1.59 -6.80 -1.42
C GLN A 107 -1.29 -5.45 -2.11
N ARG A 108 -0.64 -5.50 -3.26
CA ARG A 108 -0.38 -4.28 -4.04
C ARG A 108 -1.68 -3.76 -4.64
N ASP A 109 -1.92 -2.47 -4.48
CA ASP A 109 -3.08 -1.76 -4.99
C ASP A 109 -2.78 -1.16 -6.37
N PHE A 110 -2.88 -2.01 -7.41
CA PHE A 110 -2.64 -1.60 -8.79
C PHE A 110 -3.64 -0.56 -9.30
N ASP A 111 -4.84 -0.52 -8.73
CA ASP A 111 -5.89 0.43 -9.13
C ASP A 111 -5.63 1.83 -8.58
N ASN A 112 -5.12 1.95 -7.34
CA ASN A 112 -4.70 3.25 -6.79
C ASN A 112 -3.32 3.71 -7.30
N LEU A 113 -2.51 2.84 -7.91
CA LEU A 113 -1.29 3.25 -8.65
C LEU A 113 -1.63 4.23 -9.80
N LYS A 114 -2.84 4.16 -10.36
CA LYS A 114 -3.31 5.07 -11.43
C LYS A 114 -3.49 6.52 -10.95
N ILE A 115 -3.45 6.78 -9.63
CA ILE A 115 -3.71 8.09 -9.05
C ILE A 115 -2.58 9.10 -9.32
N GLU A 116 -1.36 8.71 -9.69
CA GLU A 116 -0.29 9.72 -9.82
C GLU A 116 0.77 9.50 -10.90
N VAL A 117 0.49 8.73 -11.96
CA VAL A 117 1.20 9.01 -13.22
C VAL A 117 0.51 10.21 -13.87
N VAL A 118 0.89 11.40 -13.41
CA VAL A 118 0.58 12.66 -14.09
C VAL A 118 1.44 12.68 -15.35
N THR A 119 0.98 11.99 -16.40
CA THR A 119 1.65 11.99 -17.70
C THR A 119 1.52 13.37 -18.33
N LYS A 120 2.44 13.71 -19.25
CA LYS A 120 2.34 14.92 -20.05
C LYS A 120 0.98 15.00 -20.76
N ARG A 121 0.46 13.86 -21.24
CA ARG A 121 -0.89 13.73 -21.79
C ARG A 121 -1.98 14.14 -20.79
N LYS A 122 -1.99 13.64 -19.55
CA LYS A 122 -3.01 14.02 -18.54
C LYS A 122 -2.92 15.49 -18.12
N ILE A 123 -1.71 16.04 -18.05
CA ILE A 123 -1.52 17.48 -17.80
C ILE A 123 -2.15 18.29 -18.95
N PHE A 124 -1.87 17.87 -20.19
CA PHE A 124 -2.38 18.53 -21.38
C PHE A 124 -3.91 18.47 -21.48
N GLU A 125 -4.53 17.34 -21.15
CA GLU A 125 -5.98 17.19 -21.08
C GLU A 125 -6.62 18.20 -20.10
N LYS A 126 -6.02 18.41 -18.92
CA LYS A 126 -6.48 19.45 -17.97
C LYS A 126 -6.30 20.88 -18.51
N PHE A 127 -5.34 21.11 -19.39
CA PHE A 127 -5.17 22.42 -20.03
C PHE A 127 -6.17 22.65 -21.16
N ILE A 128 -6.55 21.60 -21.90
CA ILE A 128 -7.63 21.69 -22.90
C ILE A 128 -8.94 22.10 -22.24
N GLU A 129 -9.27 21.55 -21.06
CA GLU A 129 -10.47 21.93 -20.31
C GLU A 129 -10.54 23.44 -20.00
N LYS A 130 -9.38 24.10 -19.85
CA LYS A 130 -9.28 25.54 -19.61
C LYS A 130 -9.16 26.36 -20.90
N ASN A 131 -8.55 25.80 -21.93
CA ASN A 131 -8.36 26.44 -23.23
C ASN A 131 -8.59 25.43 -24.37
N PRO A 132 -9.80 25.42 -24.96
CA PRO A 132 -10.15 24.45 -26.00
C PRO A 132 -9.30 24.57 -27.28
N LEU A 133 -8.67 25.73 -27.54
CA LEU A 133 -7.78 25.92 -28.70
C LEU A 133 -6.55 25.02 -28.67
N LEU A 134 -6.17 24.52 -27.49
CA LEU A 134 -5.06 23.58 -27.36
C LEU A 134 -5.38 22.24 -28.03
N LYS A 135 -6.66 21.87 -28.12
CA LYS A 135 -7.08 20.66 -28.83
C LYS A 135 -6.82 20.79 -30.33
N ASP A 136 -7.21 21.92 -30.91
CA ASP A 136 -6.99 22.17 -32.35
C ASP A 136 -5.49 22.22 -32.69
N LEU A 137 -4.68 22.75 -31.76
CA LEU A 137 -3.24 22.77 -31.90
C LEU A 137 -2.63 21.36 -31.82
N ASP A 138 -3.10 20.48 -30.94
CA ASP A 138 -2.69 19.07 -30.88
C ASP A 138 -3.10 18.33 -32.16
N ASP A 139 -4.32 18.54 -32.64
CA ASP A 139 -4.83 17.91 -33.85
C ASP A 139 -4.00 18.32 -35.10
N LEU A 140 -3.49 19.55 -35.13
CA LEU A 140 -2.64 20.09 -36.20
C LEU A 140 -1.17 19.64 -36.09
N MET A 141 -0.57 19.77 -34.89
CA MET A 141 0.86 19.57 -34.67
C MET A 141 1.22 18.14 -34.27
N LYS A 142 0.25 17.37 -33.76
CA LYS A 142 0.39 15.99 -33.26
C LYS A 142 1.52 15.85 -32.24
N PHE A 143 1.34 16.46 -31.07
CA PHE A 143 2.41 16.47 -30.07
C PHE A 143 2.73 15.06 -29.58
N ASP A 144 4.03 14.75 -29.47
CA ASP A 144 4.50 13.54 -28.82
C ASP A 144 4.39 13.69 -27.30
N LEU A 145 3.23 13.30 -26.77
CA LEU A 145 2.88 13.40 -25.35
C LEU A 145 3.10 12.07 -24.59
N THR A 146 4.02 11.24 -25.06
CA THR A 146 4.44 9.98 -24.41
C THR A 146 5.07 10.23 -23.04
#